data_AF-B7IFC6-F1
#
_entry.id   AF-B7IFC6-F1
#
_cell.length_a   1.000
_cell.length_b   1.000
_cell.length_c   1.000
_cell.angle_alpha   90.00
_cell.angle_beta   90.00
_cell.angle_gamma   90.00
#
_symmetry.space_group_name_H-M   'P 1'
#
loop_
_entity.id
_entity.type
_entity.pdbx_description
1 polymer ?
#
loop_
_entity_poly.entity_id
_entity_poly.type
_entity_poly.pdbx_seq_one_letter_code
_entity_poly.pdbx_strand_id
1 'polypeptide(L)'
;MKALMIIDMQNDFAKKGGALYFEGAEKVIPKIIDLIKEAKNKNLPIILTQDWHDEADKEFEIWPKHCIKNTAGAMIVSEIQELLNDYNNVYYIKKTRYSAFYKTDLENILEIFR
;
A
#
# COMPACT_ATOMS: atom_id res chain seq x y z
N MET A 1 7.21 -4.16 20.00
CA MET A 1 7.10 -5.14 18.90
C MET A 1 7.63 -4.54 17.58
N LYS A 2 7.71 -5.29 16.48
CA LYS A 2 8.02 -4.77 15.12
C LYS A 2 6.83 -5.02 14.20
N ALA A 3 6.66 -4.20 13.17
CA ALA A 3 5.70 -4.40 12.09
C ALA A 3 6.40 -4.14 10.73
N LEU A 4 5.90 -4.76 9.66
CA LEU A 4 6.30 -4.47 8.29
C LEU A 4 5.28 -3.51 7.67
N MET A 5 5.74 -2.34 7.23
CA MET A 5 4.92 -1.41 6.47
C MET A 5 5.24 -1.49 4.99
N ILE A 6 4.22 -1.58 4.15
CA ILE A 6 4.32 -1.57 2.69
C ILE A 6 3.54 -0.36 2.20
N ILE A 7 4.25 0.62 1.67
CA ILE A 7 3.68 1.91 1.30
C ILE A 7 3.30 1.91 -0.17
N ASP A 8 2.00 2.06 -0.44
CA ASP A 8 1.43 2.40 -1.75
C ASP A 8 1.87 1.48 -2.90
N MET A 9 1.94 0.17 -2.66
CA MET A 9 2.20 -0.83 -3.70
C MET A 9 0.95 -1.12 -4.54
N GLN A 10 0.42 -0.07 -5.17
CA GLN A 10 -0.78 -0.07 -5.99
C GLN A 10 -0.45 -0.12 -7.49
N ASN A 11 -1.41 -0.55 -8.30
CA ASN A 11 -1.22 -0.70 -9.74
C ASN A 11 -0.78 0.61 -10.43
N ASP A 12 -1.36 1.75 -10.04
CA ASP A 12 -1.02 3.04 -10.65
C ASP A 12 0.43 3.47 -10.44
N PHE A 13 1.09 2.98 -9.38
CA PHE A 13 2.48 3.28 -9.09
C PHE A 13 3.44 2.18 -9.57
N ALA A 14 3.04 0.91 -9.46
CA ALA A 14 3.96 -0.22 -9.57
C ALA A 14 3.80 -1.06 -10.85
N LYS A 15 2.75 -0.85 -11.65
CA LYS A 15 2.54 -1.59 -12.90
C LYS A 15 2.79 -0.70 -14.12
N LYS A 16 3.38 -1.29 -15.16
CA LYS A 16 3.52 -0.63 -16.46
C LYS A 16 2.13 -0.23 -16.97
N GLY A 17 1.99 1.04 -17.37
CA GLY A 17 0.70 1.62 -17.78
C GLY A 17 -0.15 2.16 -16.63
N GLY A 18 0.33 2.07 -15.37
CA GLY A 18 -0.26 2.76 -14.23
C GLY A 18 -0.18 4.28 -14.38
N ALA A 19 -1.17 4.98 -13.83
CA ALA A 19 -1.33 6.42 -14.06
C ALA A 19 -0.18 7.29 -13.53
N LEU A 20 0.55 6.83 -12.52
CA LEU A 20 1.74 7.49 -11.97
C LEU A 20 2.91 6.50 -11.83
N TYR A 21 3.06 5.65 -12.84
CA TYR A 21 4.14 4.66 -12.90
C TYR A 21 5.48 5.31 -13.24
N PHE A 22 6.56 4.84 -12.62
CA PHE A 22 7.93 5.16 -13.01
C PHE A 22 8.67 3.91 -13.51
N GLU A 23 9.60 4.10 -14.46
CA GLU A 23 10.30 2.98 -15.07
C GLU A 23 11.07 2.14 -14.04
N GLY A 24 10.74 0.85 -13.97
CA GLY A 24 11.39 -0.10 -13.08
C GLY A 24 10.75 -0.20 -11.70
N ALA A 25 9.63 0.50 -11.44
CA ALA A 25 8.88 0.38 -10.19
C ALA A 25 8.51 -1.08 -9.87
N GLU A 26 8.16 -1.87 -10.89
CA GLU A 26 7.78 -3.27 -10.74
C GLU A 26 8.92 -4.14 -10.21
N LYS A 27 10.18 -3.72 -10.38
CA LYS A 27 11.36 -4.49 -9.96
C LYS A 27 11.51 -4.59 -8.44
N VAL A 28 10.79 -3.76 -7.67
CA VAL A 28 10.79 -3.84 -6.20
C VAL A 28 9.90 -4.97 -5.68
N ILE A 29 8.90 -5.38 -6.46
CA ILE A 29 7.87 -6.35 -6.05
C ILE A 29 8.48 -7.66 -5.51
N PRO A 30 9.48 -8.29 -6.17
CA PRO A 30 10.09 -9.51 -5.66
C PRO A 30 10.73 -9.35 -4.27
N LYS A 31 11.35 -8.19 -3.99
CA LYS A 31 11.94 -7.91 -2.67
C LYS A 31 10.91 -7.67 -1.59
N ILE A 32 9.79 -7.04 -1.94
CA ILE A 32 8.66 -6.90 -1.01
C ILE A 32 8.05 -8.27 -0.68
N ILE A 33 7.95 -9.17 -1.66
CA ILE A 33 7.52 -10.55 -1.42
C ILE A 33 8.44 -11.27 -0.43
N ASP A 34 9.76 -11.15 -0.59
CA ASP A 34 10.73 -11.74 0.35
C ASP A 34 10.51 -11.21 1.79
N LEU A 35 10.30 -9.90 1.93
CA LEU A 35 10.02 -9.26 3.23
C LEU A 35 8.68 -9.72 3.83
N ILE A 36 7.64 -9.87 3.01
CA ILE A 36 6.34 -10.40 3.45
C ILE A 36 6.52 -11.83 3.99
N LYS A 37 7.25 -12.69 3.28
CA LYS A 37 7.52 -14.07 3.73
C LYS A 37 8.28 -14.07 5.06
N GLU A 38 9.27 -13.21 5.22
CA GLU A 38 10.00 -13.07 6.48
C GLU A 38 9.09 -12.60 7.63
N ALA A 39 8.24 -11.60 7.38
CA ALA A 39 7.28 -11.09 8.36
C ALA A 39 6.27 -12.17 8.77
N LYS A 40 5.72 -12.93 7.80
CA LYS A 40 4.84 -14.08 8.05
C LYS A 40 5.51 -15.13 8.94
N ASN A 41 6.75 -15.51 8.62
CA ASN A 41 7.52 -16.49 9.40
C ASN A 41 7.76 -16.05 10.86
N LYS A 42 7.84 -14.75 11.10
CA LYS A 42 8.01 -14.15 12.43
C LYS A 42 6.69 -13.75 13.09
N ASN A 43 5.56 -14.07 12.45
CA ASN A 43 4.22 -13.66 12.83
C ASN A 43 4.08 -12.14 13.10
N LEU A 44 4.76 -11.31 12.32
CA LEU A 44 4.72 -9.85 12.47
C LEU A 44 3.48 -9.24 11.80
N PRO A 45 2.89 -8.18 12.37
CA PRO A 45 1.87 -7.40 11.68
C PRO A 45 2.40 -6.84 10.36
N ILE A 46 1.60 -6.96 9.30
CA ILE A 46 1.86 -6.36 7.99
C ILE A 46 0.81 -5.27 7.76
N ILE A 47 1.27 -4.05 7.52
CA ILE A 47 0.42 -2.88 7.32
C ILE A 47 0.65 -2.39 5.89
N LEU A 48 -0.41 -2.36 5.09
CA LEU A 48 -0.39 -1.82 3.73
C LEU A 48 -1.08 -0.47 3.71
N THR A 49 -0.45 0.52 3.08
CA THR A 49 -1.11 1.77 2.77
C THR A 49 -1.58 1.78 1.33
N GLN A 50 -2.66 2.51 1.10
CA GLN A 50 -3.19 2.82 -0.23
C GLN A 50 -3.48 4.30 -0.30
N ASP A 51 -2.92 5.00 -1.28
CA ASP A 51 -3.49 6.27 -1.71
C ASP A 51 -4.90 6.04 -2.24
N TRP A 52 -5.80 6.93 -1.85
CA TRP A 52 -7.23 6.68 -1.95
C TRP A 52 -7.97 7.99 -2.22
N HIS A 53 -7.82 8.50 -3.44
CA HIS A 53 -8.29 9.84 -3.84
C HIS A 53 -9.70 9.85 -4.42
N ASP A 54 -10.49 10.85 -4.06
CA ASP A 54 -11.72 11.17 -4.79
C ASP A 54 -11.39 11.76 -6.17
N GLU A 55 -12.28 11.65 -7.15
CA GLU A 55 -12.01 12.09 -8.54
C GLU A 55 -11.65 13.58 -8.70
N ALA A 56 -12.04 14.40 -7.72
CA ALA A 56 -11.83 15.84 -7.66
C ALA A 56 -10.77 16.26 -6.61
N ASP A 57 -9.86 15.34 -6.22
CA ASP A 57 -8.79 15.68 -5.29
C ASP A 57 -7.90 16.81 -5.84
N LYS A 58 -7.60 17.79 -4.99
CA LYS A 58 -6.74 18.93 -5.35
C LYS A 58 -5.30 18.50 -5.64
N GLU A 59 -4.88 17.36 -5.14
CA GLU A 59 -3.56 16.80 -5.48
C GLU A 59 -3.38 16.60 -6.99
N PHE A 60 -4.48 16.45 -7.74
CA PHE A 60 -4.45 16.34 -9.19
C PHE A 60 -4.11 17.65 -9.93
N GLU A 61 -3.97 18.77 -9.22
CA GLU A 61 -3.38 20.00 -9.76
C GLU A 61 -1.85 19.89 -9.90
N ILE A 62 -1.23 18.95 -9.17
CA ILE A 62 0.23 18.73 -9.12
C ILE A 62 0.60 17.42 -9.82
N TRP A 63 -0.23 16.38 -9.67
CA TRP A 63 -0.01 15.05 -10.24
C TRP A 63 -1.11 14.67 -11.23
N PRO A 64 -0.87 13.78 -12.20
CA PRO A 64 -1.95 13.16 -12.97
C PRO A 64 -2.93 12.45 -12.04
N LYS A 65 -4.17 12.25 -12.49
CA LYS A 65 -5.17 11.46 -11.76
C LYS A 65 -4.63 10.04 -11.53
N HIS A 66 -4.54 9.63 -10.27
CA HIS A 66 -4.02 8.34 -9.85
C HIS A 66 -4.75 7.86 -8.60
N CYS A 67 -4.71 6.55 -8.35
CA CYS A 67 -5.22 5.90 -7.15
C CYS A 67 -6.64 6.37 -6.75
N ILE A 68 -7.48 6.59 -7.77
CA ILE A 68 -8.88 6.97 -7.56
C ILE A 68 -9.60 5.83 -6.88
N LYS A 69 -10.36 6.13 -5.82
CA LYS A 69 -11.07 5.13 -5.01
C LYS A 69 -11.84 4.14 -5.89
N ASN A 70 -11.72 2.86 -5.57
CA ASN A 70 -12.43 1.74 -6.21
C ASN A 70 -12.07 1.50 -7.69
N THR A 71 -11.03 2.13 -8.24
CA THR A 71 -10.50 1.82 -9.57
C THR A 71 -9.46 0.71 -9.50
N ALA A 72 -9.21 0.04 -10.63
CA ALA A 72 -8.15 -0.96 -10.72
C ALA A 72 -6.77 -0.38 -10.39
N GLY A 73 -6.53 0.87 -10.77
CA GLY A 73 -5.28 1.59 -10.48
C GLY A 73 -5.00 1.74 -8.98
N ALA A 74 -6.05 1.91 -8.17
CA ALA A 74 -5.95 2.04 -6.72
C ALA A 74 -5.82 0.71 -5.96
N MET A 75 -5.95 -0.44 -6.62
CA MET A 75 -5.80 -1.73 -5.94
C MET A 75 -4.32 -2.07 -5.73
N ILE A 76 -4.03 -2.75 -4.60
CA ILE A 76 -2.72 -3.35 -4.35
C ILE A 76 -2.39 -4.33 -5.49
N VAL A 77 -1.12 -4.39 -5.89
CA VAL A 77 -0.67 -5.32 -6.93
C VAL A 77 -1.01 -6.77 -6.56
N SER A 78 -1.48 -7.54 -7.54
CA SER A 78 -2.04 -8.88 -7.30
C SER A 78 -1.05 -9.83 -6.64
N GLU A 79 0.24 -9.73 -6.97
CA GLU A 79 1.30 -10.57 -6.37
C GLU A 79 1.39 -10.42 -4.84
N ILE A 80 1.17 -9.20 -4.34
CA ILE A 80 1.17 -8.94 -2.90
C ILE A 80 -0.17 -9.36 -2.30
N GLN A 81 -1.28 -9.03 -2.96
CA GLN A 81 -2.61 -9.36 -2.45
C GLN A 81 -2.81 -10.88 -2.30
N GLU A 82 -2.42 -11.65 -3.31
CA GLU A 82 -2.53 -13.11 -3.31
C GLU A 82 -1.69 -13.76 -2.21
N LEU A 83 -0.49 -13.25 -1.96
CA LEU A 83 0.43 -13.75 -0.93
C LEU A 83 -0.07 -13.53 0.51
N LEU A 84 -0.98 -12.58 0.69
CA LEU A 84 -1.53 -12.19 1.98
C LEU A 84 -2.90 -12.84 2.27
N ASN A 85 -3.53 -13.52 1.30
CA ASN A 85 -4.87 -14.11 1.46
C ASN A 85 -4.97 -15.16 2.59
N ASP A 86 -3.86 -15.81 2.92
CA ASP A 86 -3.73 -16.82 3.98
C ASP A 86 -3.17 -16.24 5.30
N TYR A 87 -2.95 -14.92 5.37
CA TYR A 87 -2.34 -14.27 6.53
C TYR A 87 -3.31 -13.30 7.22
N ASN A 88 -3.62 -13.59 8.48
CA ASN A 88 -4.64 -12.83 9.23
C ASN A 88 -4.12 -11.56 9.90
N ASN A 89 -2.81 -11.42 10.10
CA ASN A 89 -2.20 -10.27 10.78
C ASN A 89 -1.87 -9.15 9.78
N VAL A 90 -2.88 -8.75 9.00
CA VAL A 90 -2.77 -7.79 7.89
C VAL A 90 -3.75 -6.64 8.09
N TYR A 91 -3.27 -5.42 7.92
CA TYR A 91 -4.04 -4.19 8.10
C TYR A 91 -3.91 -3.32 6.86
N TYR A 92 -5.01 -2.70 6.45
CA TYR A 92 -5.07 -1.82 5.29
C TYR A 92 -5.42 -0.42 5.72
N ILE A 93 -4.63 0.55 5.28
CA ILE A 93 -4.78 1.96 5.62
C ILE A 93 -4.98 2.75 4.35
N LYS A 94 -6.17 3.33 4.20
CA LYS A 94 -6.47 4.26 3.12
C LYS A 94 -6.07 5.66 3.56
N LYS A 95 -5.28 6.35 2.76
CA LYS A 95 -4.81 7.71 3.01
C LYS A 95 -5.07 8.60 1.80
N THR A 96 -5.01 9.90 2.03
CA THR A 96 -5.21 10.94 0.98
C THR A 96 -4.01 11.89 0.90
N ARG A 97 -2.95 11.62 1.66
CA ARG A 97 -1.75 12.44 1.77
C ARG A 97 -0.55 11.51 1.84
N TYR A 98 0.65 12.07 1.63
CA TYR A 98 1.89 11.29 1.68
C TYR A 98 2.11 10.53 2.99
N SER A 99 1.87 11.20 4.13
CA SER A 99 2.06 10.55 5.44
C SER A 99 0.94 9.56 5.72
N ALA A 100 1.33 8.31 5.96
CA ALA A 100 0.43 7.26 6.40
C ALA A 100 -0.18 7.51 7.80
N PHE A 101 0.35 8.46 8.58
CA PHE A 101 -0.17 8.84 9.91
C PHE A 101 -1.20 9.96 9.84
N TYR A 102 -1.16 10.80 8.80
CA TYR A 102 -1.95 12.02 8.78
C TYR A 102 -3.44 11.69 8.58
N LYS A 103 -4.22 11.86 9.65
CA LYS A 103 -5.68 11.60 9.67
C LYS A 103 -6.04 10.17 9.23
N THR A 104 -5.29 9.19 9.70
CA THR A 104 -5.57 7.76 9.52
C THR A 104 -5.60 7.06 10.87
N ASP A 105 -6.00 5.78 10.87
CA ASP A 105 -5.96 4.92 12.06
C ASP A 105 -4.59 4.26 12.28
N LEU A 106 -3.52 4.68 11.59
CA LEU A 106 -2.21 4.03 11.73
C LEU A 106 -1.70 4.04 13.17
N GLU A 107 -1.79 5.18 13.86
CA GLU A 107 -1.37 5.29 15.27
C GLU A 107 -2.15 4.28 16.12
N ASN A 108 -3.48 4.25 15.98
CA ASN A 108 -4.35 3.33 16.73
C ASN A 108 -4.01 1.86 16.46
N ILE A 109 -3.72 1.50 15.20
CA ILE A 109 -3.30 0.15 14.83
C ILE A 109 -1.97 -0.21 15.50
N LEU A 110 -1.00 0.72 15.51
CA LEU A 110 0.29 0.48 16.14
C LEU A 110 0.20 0.35 17.68
N GLU A 111 -0.74 1.02 18.33
CA GLU A 111 -1.00 0.86 19.77
C GLU A 111 -1.47 -0.55 20.14
N ILE A 112 -2.18 -1.27 19.24
CA ILE A 112 -2.57 -2.68 19.46
C ILE A 112 -1.34 -3.58 19.67
N PHE A 113 -0.18 -3.16 19.15
CA PHE A 113 1.06 -3.92 19.14
C PHE A 113 2.11 -3.44 20.15
N ARG A 114 1.74 -2.51 21.03
CA ARG A 114 2.65 -2.04 22.07
C ARG A 114 2.86 -3.07 23.17
#